data_AF-A0AAV8XZY9-F1
#
_entry.id   AF-A0AAV8XZY9-F1
#
_cell.length_a   1.000
_cell.length_b   1.000
_cell.length_c   1.000
_cell.angle_alpha   90.00
_cell.angle_beta   90.00
_cell.angle_gamma   90.00
#
_symmetry.space_group_name_H-M   'P 1'
#
loop_
_entity.id
_entity.type
_entity.pdbx_description
1 polymer ?
#
loop_
_entity_poly.entity_id
_entity_poly.type
_entity_poly.pdbx_seq_one_letter_code
_entity_poly.pdbx_strand_id
1 'polypeptide(L)'
;MQLALADINENKLSIRAASRKYGIPYTTLTDHKKTVSPKKKLGRFTNVFSADEERDFVNHLIDMDDRLAYEYAEKNNITHPFKGGSAAEQWYRNFMRRNPDLSLRAPEPTSVARACGFNRVQVKIFFDNL
;
A
#
# COMPACT_ATOMS: atom_id res chain seq x y z
N MET A 1 -9.80 18.61 21.11
CA MET A 1 -10.79 17.52 20.92
C MET A 1 -10.23 16.13 21.29
N GLN A 2 -9.08 15.72 20.75
CA GLN A 2 -8.47 14.41 21.05
C GLN A 2 -8.19 14.20 22.55
N LEU A 3 -7.62 15.19 23.24
CA LEU A 3 -7.40 15.16 24.70
C LEU A 3 -8.69 14.93 25.50
N ALA A 4 -9.80 15.58 25.10
CA ALA A 4 -11.10 15.40 25.74
C ALA A 4 -11.65 13.98 25.55
N LEU A 5 -11.43 13.37 24.38
CA LEU A 5 -11.84 11.99 24.11
C LEU A 5 -10.97 10.97 24.85
N ALA A 6 -9.67 11.22 25.01
CA ALA A 6 -8.78 10.39 25.83
C ALA A 6 -9.22 10.36 27.30
N ASP A 7 -9.47 11.52 27.91
CA ASP A 7 -9.96 11.61 29.30
C ASP A 7 -11.32 10.92 29.50
N ILE A 8 -12.20 10.97 28.50
CA ILE A 8 -13.50 10.28 28.52
C ILE A 8 -13.34 8.76 28.36
N ASN A 9 -12.42 8.31 27.50
CA ASN A 9 -12.15 6.89 27.26
C ASN A 9 -11.41 6.22 28.43
N GLU A 10 -10.55 6.97 29.11
CA GLU A 10 -9.85 6.55 30.34
C GLU A 10 -10.74 6.64 31.59
N ASN A 11 -12.05 6.95 31.44
CA ASN A 11 -13.03 7.14 32.51
C ASN A 11 -12.65 8.20 33.56
N LYS A 12 -11.70 9.10 33.26
CA LYS A 12 -11.27 10.18 34.18
C LYS A 12 -12.31 11.28 34.32
N LEU A 13 -13.08 11.54 33.26
CA LEU A 13 -14.12 12.59 33.24
C LEU A 13 -15.41 12.07 32.58
N SER A 14 -16.56 12.47 33.14
CA SER A 14 -17.85 12.28 32.46
C SER A 14 -17.93 13.18 31.22
N ILE A 15 -18.72 12.79 30.22
CA ILE A 15 -18.87 13.56 28.96
C ILE A 15 -19.31 15.01 29.24
N ARG A 16 -20.19 15.21 30.24
CA ARG A 16 -20.62 16.55 30.67
C ARG A 16 -19.51 17.35 31.35
N ALA A 17 -18.68 16.69 32.17
CA ALA A 17 -17.53 17.33 32.81
C ALA A 17 -16.46 17.72 31.77
N ALA A 18 -16.19 16.85 30.80
CA ALA A 18 -15.30 17.12 29.69
C ALA A 18 -15.83 18.27 28.80
N SER A 19 -17.15 18.34 28.57
CA SER A 19 -17.78 19.45 27.83
C SER A 19 -17.52 20.79 28.50
N ARG A 20 -17.69 20.88 29.83
CA ARG A 20 -17.42 22.11 30.60
C ARG A 20 -15.93 22.44 30.66
N LYS A 21 -15.07 21.44 30.88
CA LYS A 21 -13.62 21.63 31.02
C LYS A 21 -12.95 22.07 29.71
N TYR A 22 -13.36 21.49 28.60
CA TYR A 22 -12.75 21.72 27.29
C TYR A 22 -13.54 22.68 26.39
N GLY A 23 -14.69 23.18 26.84
CA GLY A 23 -15.56 24.08 26.07
C GLY A 23 -16.16 23.45 24.80
N ILE A 24 -16.15 22.11 24.69
CA ILE A 24 -16.67 21.39 23.53
C ILE A 24 -18.13 21.05 23.79
N PRO A 25 -19.08 21.29 22.85
CA PRO A 25 -20.47 20.92 23.03
C PRO A 25 -20.64 19.43 23.35
N TYR A 26 -21.55 19.13 24.28
CA TYR A 26 -21.84 17.78 24.74
C TYR A 26 -22.19 16.83 23.58
N THR A 27 -22.98 17.32 22.60
CA THR A 27 -23.40 16.58 21.40
C THR A 27 -22.20 16.15 20.56
N THR A 28 -21.25 17.05 20.35
CA THR A 28 -20.03 16.77 19.59
C THR A 28 -19.19 15.67 20.23
N LEU A 29 -19.06 15.69 21.57
CA LEU A 29 -18.35 14.64 22.31
C LEU A 29 -19.09 13.30 22.29
N THR A 30 -20.42 13.32 22.37
CA THR A 30 -21.23 12.09 22.31
C THR A 30 -21.17 11.43 20.93
N ASP A 31 -21.25 12.21 19.87
CA ASP A 31 -21.15 11.69 18.50
C ASP A 31 -19.75 11.14 18.23
N HIS A 32 -18.70 11.87 18.64
CA HIS A 32 -17.34 11.38 18.44
C HIS A 32 -17.03 10.12 19.23
N LYS A 33 -17.57 9.96 20.45
CA LYS A 33 -17.45 8.72 21.23
C LYS A 33 -18.05 7.52 20.47
N LYS A 34 -19.18 7.70 19.76
CA LYS A 34 -19.78 6.66 18.92
C LYS A 34 -18.92 6.32 17.70
N THR A 35 -18.26 7.32 17.10
CA THR A 35 -17.42 7.11 15.92
C THR A 35 -16.05 6.50 16.20
N VAL A 36 -15.60 6.38 17.46
CA VAL A 36 -14.36 5.65 17.82
C VAL A 36 -14.52 4.12 17.70
N SER A 37 -15.75 3.63 17.46
CA SER A 37 -16.01 2.25 17.03
C SER A 37 -15.21 1.91 15.76
N PRO A 38 -14.78 0.65 15.55
CA PRO A 38 -13.64 0.30 14.69
C PRO A 38 -13.76 0.92 13.30
N LYS A 39 -12.61 1.39 12.77
CA LYS A 39 -12.46 2.01 11.45
C LYS A 39 -13.39 1.32 10.44
N LYS A 40 -14.53 1.95 10.15
CA LYS A 40 -15.48 1.39 9.18
C LYS A 40 -14.74 1.27 7.85
N LYS A 41 -14.87 0.13 7.16
CA LYS A 41 -14.36 -0.01 5.79
C LYS A 41 -15.05 1.06 4.94
N LEU A 42 -14.29 2.09 4.52
CA LEU A 42 -14.80 3.10 3.60
C LEU A 42 -14.77 2.52 2.18
N GLY A 43 -15.96 2.34 1.60
CA GLY A 43 -16.13 1.98 0.20
C GLY A 43 -15.76 0.53 -0.14
N ARG A 44 -15.97 0.19 -1.42
CA ARG A 44 -15.75 -1.16 -1.97
C ARG A 44 -14.28 -1.46 -2.24
N PHE A 45 -13.49 -0.45 -2.58
CA PHE A 45 -12.09 -0.63 -2.96
C PHE A 45 -11.20 -0.58 -1.71
N THR A 46 -10.75 -1.75 -1.28
CA THR A 46 -9.78 -1.90 -0.18
C THR A 46 -8.42 -2.26 -0.71
N ASN A 47 -7.39 -2.05 0.11
CA ASN A 47 -6.07 -2.60 -0.22
C ASN A 47 -6.15 -4.13 -0.27
N VAL A 48 -5.47 -4.71 -1.24
CA VAL A 48 -5.40 -6.17 -1.43
C VAL A 48 -4.37 -6.75 -0.47
N PHE A 49 -3.20 -6.12 -0.35
CA PHE A 49 -2.15 -6.53 0.56
C PHE A 49 -2.19 -5.73 1.88
N SER A 50 -1.76 -6.36 2.97
CA SER A 50 -1.48 -5.67 4.22
C SER A 50 -0.21 -4.81 4.09
N ALA A 51 -0.02 -3.87 5.02
CA ALA A 51 1.14 -2.98 5.00
C ALA A 51 2.48 -3.74 5.14
N ASP A 52 2.47 -4.89 5.84
CA ASP A 52 3.66 -5.71 6.04
C ASP A 52 3.94 -6.58 4.81
N GLU A 53 2.89 -7.18 4.22
CA GLU A 53 3.01 -7.89 2.95
C GLU A 53 3.48 -6.97 1.82
N GLU A 54 2.99 -5.73 1.73
CA GLU A 54 3.50 -4.77 0.73
C GLU A 54 4.98 -4.49 0.92
N ARG A 55 5.46 -4.40 2.16
CA ARG A 55 6.87 -4.13 2.44
C ARG A 55 7.77 -5.30 2.03
N ASP A 56 7.34 -6.52 2.33
CA ASP A 56 8.03 -7.73 1.87
C ASP A 56 7.99 -7.84 0.33
N PHE A 57 6.86 -7.46 -0.27
CA PHE A 57 6.69 -7.44 -1.72
C PHE A 57 7.63 -6.43 -2.40
N VAL A 58 7.71 -5.20 -1.87
CA VAL A 58 8.60 -4.13 -2.34
C VAL A 58 10.08 -4.56 -2.25
N ASN A 59 10.48 -5.22 -1.17
CA ASN A 59 11.86 -5.68 -0.98
C ASN A 59 12.28 -6.78 -1.97
N HIS A 60 11.33 -7.58 -2.47
CA HIS A 60 11.62 -8.66 -3.41
C HIS A 60 11.44 -8.28 -4.88
N LEU A 61 10.71 -7.20 -5.18
CA LEU A 61 10.29 -6.88 -6.55
C LEU A 61 10.72 -5.48 -6.97
N ILE A 62 11.97 -5.39 -7.42
CA ILE A 62 12.49 -4.18 -8.06
C ILE A 62 11.96 -4.04 -9.50
N ASP A 63 11.44 -5.12 -10.12
CA ASP A 63 10.67 -5.08 -11.36
C ASP A 63 9.29 -5.71 -11.12
N MET A 64 8.29 -4.86 -10.86
CA MET A 64 6.90 -5.27 -10.73
C MET A 64 6.29 -5.56 -12.11
N ASP A 65 6.01 -6.83 -12.38
CA ASP A 65 5.10 -7.26 -13.46
C ASP A 65 3.69 -7.43 -12.88
N ASP A 66 2.67 -6.87 -13.55
CA ASP A 66 1.26 -6.94 -13.15
C ASP A 66 0.77 -8.39 -13.00
N ARG A 67 1.41 -9.32 -13.71
CA ARG A 67 1.14 -10.77 -13.62
C ARG A 67 1.62 -11.36 -12.30
N LEU A 68 2.75 -10.88 -11.78
CA LEU A 68 3.32 -11.42 -10.56
C LEU A 68 2.53 -11.01 -9.32
N ALA A 69 1.98 -9.79 -9.31
CA ALA A 69 1.05 -9.35 -8.28
C ALA A 69 -0.21 -10.22 -8.23
N TYR A 70 -0.71 -10.67 -9.39
CA TYR A 70 -1.82 -11.61 -9.48
C TYR A 70 -1.43 -12.99 -8.92
N GLU A 71 -0.32 -13.56 -9.37
CA GLU A 71 0.15 -14.87 -8.90
C GLU A 71 0.42 -14.89 -7.39
N TYR A 72 0.99 -13.82 -6.84
CA TYR A 72 1.23 -13.71 -5.41
C TYR A 72 -0.07 -13.69 -4.61
N ALA A 73 -1.07 -12.96 -5.10
CA ALA A 73 -2.37 -12.88 -4.43
C ALA A 73 -3.11 -14.23 -4.46
N GLU A 74 -3.04 -14.96 -5.57
CA GLU A 74 -3.58 -16.33 -5.69
C GLU A 74 -2.83 -17.32 -4.78
N LYS A 75 -1.49 -17.32 -4.79
CA LYS A 75 -0.66 -18.20 -3.94
C LYS A 75 -0.92 -18.01 -2.46
N ASN A 76 -1.18 -16.77 -2.03
CA ASN A 76 -1.46 -16.42 -0.64
C ASN A 76 -2.95 -16.44 -0.29
N ASN A 77 -3.83 -16.89 -1.20
CA ASN A 77 -5.29 -16.94 -1.02
C ASN A 77 -5.90 -15.60 -0.56
N ILE A 78 -5.36 -14.49 -1.08
CA ILE A 78 -5.82 -13.14 -0.74
C ILE A 78 -7.01 -12.79 -1.62
N THR A 79 -8.11 -12.34 -1.02
CA THR A 79 -9.28 -11.90 -1.79
C THR A 79 -8.96 -10.64 -2.58
N HIS A 80 -8.91 -10.74 -3.92
CA HIS A 80 -8.55 -9.64 -4.81
C HIS A 80 -9.60 -9.39 -5.91
N PRO A 81 -9.74 -8.13 -6.39
CA PRO A 81 -10.62 -7.78 -7.50
C PRO A 81 -10.00 -7.97 -8.90
N PHE A 82 -8.80 -8.57 -8.99
CA PHE A 82 -8.08 -8.75 -10.25
C PHE A 82 -8.86 -9.64 -11.22
N LYS A 83 -8.86 -9.27 -12.51
CA LYS A 83 -9.57 -10.00 -13.57
C LYS A 83 -8.59 -10.26 -14.71
N GLY A 84 -8.55 -11.50 -15.21
CA GLY A 84 -7.77 -11.85 -16.40
C GLY A 84 -6.29 -12.11 -16.16
N GLY A 85 -5.89 -12.53 -14.96
CA GLY A 85 -4.50 -12.95 -14.69
C GLY A 85 -3.49 -11.80 -14.57
N SER A 86 -3.96 -10.58 -14.31
CA SER A 86 -3.10 -9.41 -14.11
C SER A 86 -3.74 -8.46 -13.09
N ALA A 87 -2.90 -7.75 -12.35
CA ALA A 87 -3.36 -6.69 -11.47
C ALA A 87 -3.99 -5.55 -12.28
N ALA A 88 -5.08 -4.96 -11.76
CA ALA A 88 -5.74 -3.86 -12.44
C ALA A 88 -4.87 -2.59 -12.40
N GLU A 89 -4.87 -1.79 -13.48
CA GLU A 89 -4.10 -0.53 -13.55
C GLU A 89 -4.40 0.41 -12.36
N GLN A 90 -5.67 0.48 -11.95
CA GLN A 90 -6.08 1.27 -10.78
C GLN A 90 -5.45 0.77 -9.47
N TRP A 91 -5.29 -0.54 -9.32
CA TRP A 91 -4.60 -1.10 -8.16
C TRP A 91 -3.12 -0.76 -8.20
N TYR A 92 -2.47 -0.91 -9.36
CA TYR A 92 -1.04 -0.59 -9.54
C TYR A 92 -0.74 0.87 -9.21
N ARG A 93 -1.51 1.81 -9.75
CA ARG A 93 -1.37 3.24 -9.44
C ARG A 93 -1.52 3.53 -7.94
N ASN A 94 -2.48 2.88 -7.27
CA ASN A 94 -2.67 3.03 -5.84
C ASN A 94 -1.54 2.41 -5.02
N PHE A 95 -0.98 1.28 -5.47
CA PHE A 95 0.18 0.62 -4.86
C PHE A 95 1.43 1.50 -4.95
N MET A 96 1.73 2.04 -6.13
CA MET A 96 2.83 2.99 -6.33
C MET A 96 2.66 4.26 -5.47
N ARG A 97 1.43 4.77 -5.32
CA ARG A 97 1.17 5.94 -4.45
C ARG A 97 1.45 5.65 -2.97
N ARG A 98 1.30 4.41 -2.51
CA ARG A 98 1.60 4.01 -1.13
C ARG A 98 3.09 3.75 -0.90
N ASN A 99 3.81 3.35 -1.95
CA ASN A 99 5.20 2.96 -1.91
C ASN A 99 6.05 3.91 -2.78
N PRO A 100 6.30 5.16 -2.32
CA PRO A 100 7.01 6.17 -3.10
C PRO A 100 8.49 5.84 -3.33
N ASP A 101 9.06 4.94 -2.55
CA ASP A 101 10.44 4.45 -2.72
C ASP A 101 10.60 3.58 -3.99
N LEU A 102 9.49 3.10 -4.55
CA LEU A 102 9.48 2.41 -5.83
C LEU A 102 9.42 3.43 -6.98
N SER A 103 10.48 3.46 -7.78
CA SER A 103 10.47 4.18 -9.06
C SER A 103 10.14 3.22 -10.20
N LEU A 104 9.24 3.63 -11.10
CA LEU A 104 9.09 3.00 -12.41
C LEU A 104 10.42 3.15 -13.16
N ARG A 105 11.13 2.04 -13.38
CA ARG A 105 12.28 2.05 -14.29
C ARG A 105 11.76 2.23 -15.70
N ALA A 106 12.07 3.37 -16.31
CA ALA A 106 11.97 3.47 -17.75
C ALA A 106 13.11 2.62 -18.35
N PRO A 107 12.84 1.78 -19.36
CA PRO A 107 13.91 1.09 -20.05
C PRO A 107 14.87 2.12 -20.64
N GLU A 108 16.16 1.99 -20.33
CA GLU A 108 17.16 2.85 -20.94
C GLU A 108 17.16 2.62 -22.46
N PRO A 109 17.13 3.69 -23.27
CA PRO A 109 17.21 3.55 -24.72
C PRO A 109 18.54 2.88 -25.08
N THR A 110 18.43 1.63 -25.55
CA THR A 110 19.58 0.83 -25.94
C THR A 110 20.03 1.29 -27.33
N SER A 111 21.26 1.80 -27.44
CA SER A 111 21.83 2.15 -28.74
C SER A 111 21.88 0.93 -29.68
N VAL A 112 21.73 1.16 -30.98
CA VAL A 112 21.80 0.09 -32.01
C VAL A 112 23.10 -0.71 -31.90
N ALA A 113 24.22 -0.04 -31.66
CA ALA A 113 25.52 -0.69 -31.47
C ALA A 113 25.51 -1.67 -30.28
N ARG A 114 24.87 -1.31 -29.16
CA ARG A 114 24.75 -2.18 -27.98
C ARG A 114 23.83 -3.37 -28.25
N ALA A 115 22.73 -3.18 -28.99
CA ALA A 115 21.86 -4.27 -29.41
C ALA A 115 22.57 -5.26 -30.36
N CYS A 116 23.34 -4.76 -31.34
CA CYS A 116 24.14 -5.60 -32.23
C CYS A 116 25.30 -6.31 -31.52
N GLY A 117 25.88 -5.67 -30.51
CA GLY A 117 26.94 -6.24 -29.68
C GLY A 117 26.47 -7.36 -28.74
N PHE A 118 25.17 -7.38 -28.39
CA PHE A 118 24.57 -8.40 -27.53
C PHE A 118 24.28 -9.70 -28.29
N ASN A 119 25.32 -10.35 -28.80
CA ASN A 119 25.24 -11.60 -29.55
C ASN A 119 25.77 -12.79 -28.74
N ARG A 120 25.38 -14.01 -29.13
CA ARG A 120 25.70 -15.25 -28.41
C ARG A 120 27.20 -15.45 -28.16
N VAL A 121 28.04 -15.03 -29.10
CA VAL A 121 29.51 -15.16 -28.98
C VAL A 121 30.03 -14.22 -27.90
N GLN A 122 29.64 -12.95 -27.95
CA GLN A 122 30.07 -11.94 -26.97
C GLN A 122 29.56 -12.24 -25.56
N VAL A 123 28.31 -12.69 -25.44
CA VAL A 123 27.74 -13.10 -24.15
C VAL A 123 28.50 -14.29 -23.57
N LYS A 124 28.84 -15.29 -24.40
CA LYS A 124 29.62 -16.44 -23.95
C LYS A 124 31.01 -16.02 -23.45
N ILE A 125 31.72 -15.19 -24.23
CA ILE A 125 33.03 -14.65 -23.84
C ILE A 125 32.95 -13.88 -22.52
N PHE A 126 31.89 -13.10 -22.31
CA PHE A 126 31.71 -12.36 -21.06
C PHE A 126 31.62 -13.29 -19.84
N PHE A 127 30.76 -14.32 -19.89
CA PHE A 127 30.59 -15.26 -18.78
C PHE A 127 31.78 -16.21 -18.59
N ASP A 128 32.50 -16.54 -19.65
CA ASP A 128 33.73 -17.34 -19.56
C ASP A 128 34.89 -16.55 -18.89
N ASN A 129 34.81 -15.22 -18.84
CA ASN A 129 35.82 -14.33 -18.24
C ASN A 129 35.40 -13.74 -16.88
N LEU A 130 34.28 -14.21 -16.30
CA LEU A 130 33.77 -13.78 -14.99
C LEU A 130 34.38 -14.61 -13.86
#